data_AF-U1TDG4-F1
#
_entry.id   AF-U1TDG4-F1
#
_cell.length_a   1.000
_cell.length_b   1.000
_cell.length_c   1.000
_cell.angle_alpha   90.00
_cell.angle_beta   90.00
_cell.angle_gamma   90.00
#
_symmetry.space_group_name_H-M   'P 1'
#
loop_
_entity.id
_entity.type
_entity.pdbx_description
1 polymer ?
#
loop_
_entity_poly.entity_id
_entity_poly.type
_entity_poly.pdbx_seq_one_letter_code
_entity_poly.pdbx_strand_id
1 'polypeptide(L)'
;MIATRIVVLGLALVLSSSAFAAPRTLKEGSLICPSEESYDKQLKYIVQGVNKLVGGCGFTKKAYKVIILDLNVFSASEVQVIENDATVWTAHESLSN
;
A
#
# COMPACT_ATOMS: atom_id res chain seq x y z
N MET A 1 -16.08 -43.37 45.99
CA MET A 1 -15.25 -42.14 45.95
C MET A 1 -15.04 -41.78 44.49
N ILE A 2 -15.58 -40.65 44.04
CA ILE A 2 -15.56 -40.22 42.63
C ILE A 2 -14.31 -39.37 42.43
N ALA A 3 -13.33 -39.88 41.68
CA ALA A 3 -12.10 -39.16 41.40
C ALA A 3 -12.28 -38.25 40.17
N THR A 4 -11.99 -36.98 40.40
CA THR A 4 -12.23 -35.80 39.57
C THR A 4 -11.49 -35.85 38.24
N ARG A 5 -12.19 -35.53 37.13
CA ARG A 5 -11.60 -35.32 35.80
C ARG A 5 -10.84 -33.98 35.78
N ILE A 6 -9.56 -34.02 35.44
CA ILE A 6 -8.79 -32.81 35.11
C ILE A 6 -8.52 -32.85 33.60
N VAL A 7 -9.38 -32.17 32.85
CA VAL A 7 -9.15 -31.91 31.42
C VAL A 7 -8.26 -30.68 31.36
N VAL A 8 -6.97 -30.89 31.15
CA VAL A 8 -6.01 -29.82 30.89
C VAL A 8 -6.24 -29.34 29.46
N LEU A 9 -7.11 -28.34 29.30
CA LEU A 9 -7.24 -27.60 28.05
C LEU A 9 -6.00 -26.70 27.92
N GLY A 10 -4.93 -27.26 27.35
CA GLY A 10 -3.74 -26.52 26.97
C GLY A 10 -4.09 -25.53 25.86
N LEU A 11 -4.34 -24.28 26.23
CA LEU A 11 -4.52 -23.18 25.30
C LEU A 11 -3.14 -22.86 24.69
N ALA A 12 -2.75 -23.60 23.66
CA ALA A 12 -1.61 -23.25 22.83
C ALA A 12 -1.92 -21.94 22.13
N LEU A 13 -1.35 -20.84 22.66
CA LEU A 13 -1.36 -19.54 21.99
C LEU A 13 -0.77 -19.73 20.59
N VAL A 14 -1.64 -19.58 19.61
CA VAL A 14 -1.29 -19.56 18.20
C VAL A 14 -0.26 -18.45 18.01
N LEU A 15 0.95 -18.84 17.64
CA LEU A 15 2.01 -17.95 17.16
C LEU A 15 1.39 -17.11 16.05
N SER A 16 1.04 -15.87 16.40
CA SER A 16 0.58 -14.87 15.44
C SER A 16 1.82 -14.45 14.68
N SER A 17 2.15 -15.20 13.62
CA SER A 17 3.13 -14.81 12.63
C SER A 17 2.77 -13.39 12.22
N SER A 18 3.57 -12.43 12.65
CA SER A 18 3.49 -11.05 12.23
C SER A 18 3.43 -11.04 10.70
N ALA A 19 2.26 -10.73 10.14
CA ALA A 19 2.09 -10.58 8.72
C ALA A 19 2.85 -9.32 8.30
N PHE A 20 4.15 -9.46 8.07
CA PHE A 20 4.92 -8.46 7.35
C PHE A 20 4.33 -8.46 5.94
N ALA A 21 3.56 -7.42 5.61
CA ALA A 21 3.08 -7.21 4.25
C ALA A 21 4.32 -7.25 3.35
N ALA A 22 4.41 -8.30 2.51
CA ALA A 22 5.57 -8.52 1.68
C ALA A 22 5.82 -7.25 0.84
N PRO A 23 7.08 -6.75 0.78
CA PRO A 23 7.38 -5.53 0.06
C PRO A 23 6.97 -5.71 -1.40
N ARG A 24 6.12 -4.81 -1.88
CA ARG A 24 5.64 -4.77 -3.25
C ARG A 24 6.54 -3.90 -4.09
N THR A 25 6.37 -4.00 -5.40
CA THR A 25 7.11 -3.21 -6.38
C THR A 25 6.17 -2.19 -7.01
N LEU A 26 6.43 -0.91 -6.78
CA LEU A 26 5.86 0.20 -7.54
C LEU A 26 6.60 0.30 -8.87
N LYS A 27 5.88 0.21 -10.00
CA LYS A 27 6.46 0.16 -11.34
C LYS A 27 7.12 1.50 -11.72
N GLU A 28 7.98 1.43 -12.73
CA GLU A 28 8.49 2.62 -13.43
C GLU A 28 7.37 3.27 -14.25
N GLY A 29 7.39 4.60 -14.37
CA GLY A 29 6.37 5.36 -15.09
C GLY A 29 5.02 5.45 -14.35
N SER A 30 4.97 5.02 -13.09
CA SER A 30 3.77 5.10 -12.26
C SER A 30 3.55 6.53 -11.76
N LEU A 31 2.31 6.98 -11.80
CA LEU A 31 1.91 8.26 -11.23
C LEU A 31 1.94 8.19 -9.70
N ILE A 32 2.69 9.10 -9.09
CA ILE A 32 2.74 9.29 -7.64
C ILE A 32 2.34 10.71 -7.28
N CYS A 33 1.64 10.86 -6.17
CA CYS A 33 1.21 12.15 -5.64
C CYS A 33 1.41 12.20 -4.11
N PRO A 34 1.54 13.39 -3.51
CA PRO A 34 1.78 13.56 -2.07
C PRO A 34 0.51 13.47 -1.22
N SER A 35 -0.66 13.25 -1.84
CA SER A 35 -1.96 13.13 -1.18
C SER A 35 -2.95 12.47 -2.14
N GLU A 36 -3.96 11.78 -1.63
CA GLU A 36 -5.07 11.24 -2.42
C GLU A 36 -5.81 12.32 -3.22
N GLU A 37 -6.09 13.48 -2.62
CA GLU A 37 -6.76 14.59 -3.32
C GLU A 37 -5.99 15.07 -4.56
N SER A 38 -4.67 15.20 -4.43
CA SER A 38 -3.80 15.58 -5.55
C SER A 38 -3.79 14.51 -6.65
N TYR A 39 -3.86 13.22 -6.27
CA TYR A 39 -3.98 12.12 -7.21
C TYR A 39 -5.29 12.18 -8.00
N ASP A 40 -6.42 12.37 -7.31
CA ASP A 40 -7.73 12.51 -7.95
C ASP A 40 -7.79 13.71 -8.90
N LYS A 41 -7.17 14.82 -8.50
CA LYS A 41 -7.06 16.01 -9.34
C LYS A 41 -6.19 15.76 -10.57
N GLN A 42 -5.09 15.03 -10.41
CA GLN A 42 -4.22 14.65 -11.52
C GLN A 42 -4.94 13.73 -12.50
N LEU A 43 -5.72 12.76 -12.01
CA LEU A 43 -6.57 11.92 -12.86
C LEU A 43 -7.58 12.75 -13.67
N LYS A 44 -8.23 13.73 -13.05
CA LYS A 44 -9.14 14.66 -13.76
C LYS A 44 -8.41 15.41 -14.88
N TYR A 45 -7.19 15.89 -14.63
CA TYR A 45 -6.39 16.56 -15.66
C TYR A 45 -6.05 15.63 -16.82
N ILE A 46 -5.66 14.39 -16.54
CA ILE A 46 -5.35 13.39 -17.56
C ILE A 46 -6.59 13.09 -18.42
N VAL A 47 -7.75 12.84 -17.81
CA VAL A 47 -9.01 12.55 -18.53
C VAL A 47 -9.46 13.73 -19.38
N GLN A 48 -9.20 14.96 -18.93
CA GLN A 48 -9.54 16.18 -19.67
C GLN A 48 -8.49 16.57 -20.73
N GLY A 49 -7.41 15.81 -20.88
CA GLY A 49 -6.32 16.14 -21.81
C GLY A 49 -5.50 17.37 -21.41
N VAL A 50 -5.52 17.74 -20.13
CA VAL A 50 -4.76 18.88 -19.59
C VAL A 50 -3.32 18.44 -19.36
N ASN A 51 -2.40 19.00 -20.16
CA ASN A 51 -0.96 18.73 -20.06
C ASN A 51 -0.31 19.51 -18.91
N LYS A 52 -0.75 19.25 -17.69
CA LYS A 52 -0.20 19.87 -16.47
C LYS A 52 -0.13 18.85 -15.34
N LEU A 53 0.94 18.95 -14.54
CA LEU A 53 1.05 18.22 -13.29
C LEU A 53 0.47 19.05 -12.14
N VAL A 54 -0.32 18.41 -11.30
CA VAL A 54 -0.70 18.92 -9.98
C VAL A 54 0.58 19.01 -9.13
N GLY A 55 0.68 20.06 -8.31
CA GLY A 55 1.89 20.32 -7.53
C GLY A 55 2.28 19.11 -6.66
N GLY A 56 3.53 18.68 -6.78
CA GLY A 56 4.07 17.52 -6.05
C GLY A 56 3.75 16.17 -6.67
N CYS A 57 2.84 16.08 -7.65
CA CYS A 57 2.66 14.86 -8.42
C CYS A 57 3.78 14.70 -9.47
N GLY A 58 4.12 13.46 -9.76
CA GLY A 58 5.13 13.12 -10.75
C GLY A 58 5.07 11.65 -11.14
N PHE A 59 5.98 11.25 -12.02
CA PHE A 59 6.10 9.85 -12.44
C PHE A 59 7.39 9.25 -11.90
N THR A 60 7.33 7.98 -11.51
CA THR A 60 8.51 7.23 -11.08
C THR A 60 9.48 7.07 -12.26
N LYS A 61 10.77 7.28 -11.99
CA LYS A 61 11.86 7.12 -13.00
C LYS A 61 12.48 5.73 -13.05
N LYS A 62 12.10 4.88 -12.10
CA LYS A 62 12.51 3.48 -11.94
C LYS A 62 11.46 2.77 -11.09
N ALA A 63 11.56 1.46 -10.98
CA ALA A 63 10.77 0.72 -10.01
C ALA A 63 11.26 0.97 -8.57
N TYR A 64 10.34 0.98 -7.60
CA TYR A 64 10.63 1.16 -6.18
C TYR A 64 10.05 0.03 -5.36
N LYS A 65 10.77 -0.41 -4.32
CA LYS A 65 10.20 -1.27 -3.29
C LYS A 65 9.37 -0.43 -2.34
N VAL A 66 8.14 -0.87 -2.09
CA VAL A 66 7.17 -0.15 -1.29
C VAL A 66 6.48 -1.06 -0.29
N ILE A 67 6.08 -0.48 0.84
CA ILE A 67 5.16 -1.07 1.80
C ILE A 67 3.78 -0.50 1.49
N ILE A 68 2.79 -1.36 1.34
CA ILE A 68 1.40 -0.92 1.20
C ILE A 68 0.89 -0.52 2.58
N LEU A 69 0.49 0.75 2.74
CA LEU A 69 -0.13 1.26 3.96
C LEU A 69 -1.65 1.12 3.88
N ASP A 70 -2.23 1.51 2.74
CA ASP A 70 -3.64 1.31 2.43
C ASP A 70 -3.81 0.89 0.96
N LEU A 71 -4.56 -0.17 0.73
CA LEU A 71 -4.80 -0.73 -0.59
C LEU A 71 -6.22 -0.41 -1.04
N ASN A 72 -6.36 0.55 -1.95
CA ASN A 72 -7.64 0.88 -2.55
C ASN A 72 -7.64 0.56 -4.04
N VAL A 73 -8.64 -0.19 -4.50
CA VAL A 73 -8.81 -0.60 -5.91
C VAL A 73 -9.64 0.42 -6.69
N PHE A 74 -10.45 1.23 -5.99
CA PHE A 74 -11.34 2.22 -6.60
C PHE A 74 -10.80 3.65 -6.49
N SER A 75 -9.86 3.90 -5.56
CA SER A 75 -9.14 5.16 -5.41
C SER A 75 -7.63 4.93 -5.37
N ALA A 76 -6.87 5.96 -5.00
CA ALA A 76 -5.42 5.84 -4.85
C ALA A 76 -5.07 4.92 -3.67
N SER A 77 -4.10 4.05 -3.86
CA SER A 77 -3.47 3.29 -2.78
C SER A 77 -2.36 4.12 -2.13
N GLU A 78 -2.31 4.10 -0.80
CA GLU A 78 -1.25 4.72 -0.01
C GLU A 78 -0.09 3.73 0.17
N VAL A 79 1.10 4.15 -0.23
CA VAL A 79 2.30 3.33 -0.14
C VAL A 79 3.47 4.12 0.42
N GLN A 80 4.32 3.44 1.19
CA GLN A 80 5.58 3.98 1.68
C GLN A 80 6.74 3.43 0.86
N VAL A 81 7.54 4.31 0.28
CA VAL A 81 8.76 3.95 -0.46
C VAL A 81 9.86 3.60 0.54
N ILE A 82 10.40 2.38 0.46
CA ILE A 82 11.37 1.87 1.44
C ILE A 82 12.71 2.61 1.37
N GLU A 83 13.11 3.10 0.19
CA GLU A 83 14.41 3.77 0.01
C GLU A 83 14.55 5.10 0.78
N ASN A 84 13.44 5.81 1.01
CA ASN A 84 13.44 7.16 1.55
C ASN A 84 12.30 7.45 2.54
N ASP A 85 11.59 6.41 2.98
CA ASP A 85 10.43 6.46 3.88
C ASP A 85 9.30 7.40 3.41
N ALA A 86 9.27 7.78 2.14
CA ALA A 86 8.28 8.71 1.60
C ALA A 86 6.94 8.03 1.39
N THR A 87 5.89 8.58 1.98
CA THR A 87 4.50 8.18 1.72
C THR A 87 3.97 8.87 0.48
N VAL A 88 3.43 8.08 -0.45
CA VAL A 88 2.86 8.55 -1.71
C VAL A 88 1.57 7.81 -2.05
N TRP A 89 0.75 8.46 -2.87
CA TRP A 89 -0.49 7.91 -3.40
C TRP A 89 -0.32 7.56 -4.86
N THR A 90 -0.70 6.34 -5.22
CA THR A 90 -0.52 5.76 -6.56
C THR A 90 -1.70 4.86 -6.91
N ALA A 91 -1.84 4.55 -8.19
CA ALA A 91 -2.81 3.57 -8.67
C ALA A 91 -2.53 2.16 -8.12
N HIS A 92 -3.57 1.37 -7.85
CA HIS A 92 -3.42 -0.04 -7.46
C HIS A 92 -2.67 -0.86 -8.53
N GLU A 93 -3.00 -0.65 -9.81
CA GLU A 93 -2.42 -1.35 -10.96
C GLU A 93 -0.94 -1.02 -11.18
N SER A 94 -0.46 0.06 -10.57
CA SER A 94 0.96 0.42 -10.55
C SER A 94 1.78 -0.44 -9.59
N LEU A 95 1.13 -1.22 -8.73
CA LEU A 95 1.76 -2.13 -7.79
C LEU A 95 1.86 -3.54 -8.36
N SER A 96 2.95 -4.24 -8.04
CA SER A 96 3.23 -5.62 -8.45
C SER A 96 3.92 -6.39 -7.33
N ASN A 97 3.87 -7.73 -7.38
CA ASN A 97 4.70 -8.59 -6.52
C ASN A 97 6.17 -8.48 -6.95
#